data_AF-A0A5E4HME4-F1
#
_entry.id   AF-A0A5E4HME4-F1
#
_cell.length_a   1.000
_cell.length_b   1.000
_cell.length_c   1.000
_cell.angle_alpha   90.00
_cell.angle_beta   90.00
_cell.angle_gamma   90.00
#
_symmetry.space_group_name_H-M   'P 1'
#
loop_
_entity.id
_entity.type
_entity.pdbx_description
1 polymer ?
#
loop_
_entity_poly.entity_id
_entity_poly.type
_entity_poly.pdbx_seq_one_letter_code
_entity_poly.pdbx_strand_id
1 'polypeptide(L)' 'MSNARDEYKINALRDIHLDECICRDCGNKFKGLPVRYIECPACRSTNISKLP' A
#
# COMPACT_ATOMS: atom_id res chain seq x y z
N MET A 1 27.60 -2.22 20.29
CA MET A 1 26.31 -2.72 20.82
C MET A 1 25.26 -2.40 19.79
N SER A 2 24.92 -3.38 18.94
CA SER A 2 23.95 -3.19 17.86
C SER A 2 22.55 -3.04 18.46
N ASN A 3 21.93 -1.90 18.20
CA ASN A 3 20.64 -1.54 18.77
C ASN A 3 19.53 -2.44 18.19
N ALA A 4 19.09 -3.43 18.96
CA ALA A 4 17.99 -4.34 18.64
C ALA A 4 16.63 -3.63 18.37
N ARG A 5 16.55 -2.30 18.52
CA ARG A 5 15.36 -1.50 18.22
C ARG A 5 15.18 -1.22 16.74
N ASP A 6 16.24 -1.23 15.94
CA ASP A 6 16.15 -0.97 14.49
C ASP A 6 15.65 -2.21 13.72
N GLU A 7 15.98 -3.42 14.20
CA GLU A 7 15.55 -4.68 13.58
C GLU A 7 14.04 -4.91 13.65
N TYR A 8 13.37 -4.44 14.72
CA TYR A 8 11.92 -4.58 14.88
C TYR A 8 11.12 -3.80 13.82
N LYS A 9 11.63 -2.64 13.38
CA LYS A 9 10.99 -1.85 12.30
C LYS A 9 11.22 -2.47 10.92
N ILE A 10 12.36 -3.11 10.70
CA ILE A 10 12.71 -3.71 9.41
C ILE A 10 11.87 -4.99 9.18
N ASN A 11 11.63 -5.80 10.21
CA ASN A 11 10.81 -7.01 10.07
C ASN A 11 9.32 -6.71 9.89
N ALA A 12 8.79 -5.62 10.46
CA ALA A 12 7.41 -5.19 10.22
C ALA A 12 7.15 -4.73 8.77
N LEU A 13 8.20 -4.33 8.03
CA LEU A 13 8.11 -3.95 6.61
C LEU A 13 8.19 -5.16 5.66
N ARG A 14 8.71 -6.31 6.12
CA ARG A 14 8.89 -7.51 5.28
C ARG A 14 7.58 -8.26 5.00
N ASP A 15 6.59 -8.12 5.87
CA ASP A 15 5.27 -8.76 5.75
C ASP A 15 4.15 -7.80 5.33
N ILE A 16 4.50 -6.63 4.78
CA ILE A 16 3.49 -5.75 4.20
C ILE A 16 3.05 -6.34 2.87
N HIS A 17 1.96 -7.12 2.91
CA HIS A 17 1.25 -7.55 1.73
C HIS A 17 0.68 -6.30 1.04
N LEU A 18 1.21 -5.95 -0.13
CA LEU A 18 0.66 -4.87 -0.95
C LEU A 18 -0.22 -5.49 -2.04
N ASP A 19 -1.50 -5.14 -2.03
CA ASP A 19 -2.43 -5.53 -3.10
C ASP A 19 -2.19 -4.67 -4.34
N GLU A 20 -2.31 -5.26 -5.53
CA GLU A 20 -2.41 -4.45 -6.75
C GLU A 20 -3.78 -3.79 -6.83
N CYS A 21 -3.79 -2.48 -7.03
CA CYS A 21 -4.98 -1.65 -7.07
C CYS A 21 -5.06 -0.89 -8.39
N ILE A 22 -6.29 -0.68 -8.87
CA ILE A 22 -6.58 0.21 -10.00
C ILE A 22 -7.60 1.26 -9.58
N CYS A 23 -7.29 2.53 -9.85
CA CYS A 23 -8.28 3.60 -9.71
C CYS A 23 -9.26 3.55 -10.88
N ARG A 24 -10.55 3.50 -10.59
CA ARG A 24 -11.61 3.42 -11.60
C ARG A 24 -11.88 4.75 -12.30
N ASP A 25 -11.50 5.87 -11.69
CA ASP A 25 -11.75 7.19 -12.27
C ASP A 25 -10.67 7.63 -13.25
N CYS A 26 -9.39 7.36 -12.96
CA CYS A 26 -8.27 7.75 -13.82
C CYS A 26 -7.55 6.57 -14.49
N GLY A 27 -7.88 5.32 -14.12
CA GLY A 27 -7.23 4.13 -14.65
C GLY A 27 -5.82 3.86 -14.10
N ASN A 28 -5.32 4.67 -13.15
CA ASN A 28 -3.98 4.51 -12.61
C ASN A 28 -3.86 3.21 -11.80
N LYS A 29 -2.84 2.40 -12.10
CA LYS A 29 -2.51 1.15 -11.40
C LYS A 29 -1.38 1.41 -10.41
N PHE A 30 -1.52 0.94 -9.18
CA PHE A 30 -0.52 1.13 -8.13
C PHE A 30 -0.63 0.03 -7.08
N LYS A 31 0.44 -0.18 -6.31
CA LYS A 31 0.45 -1.13 -5.18
C LYS A 31 0.04 -0.41 -3.92
N GLY A 32 -0.93 -0.97 -3.20
CA GLY A 32 -1.57 -0.34 -2.06
C GLY A 32 -1.56 -1.22 -0.83
N LEU A 33 -1.49 -0.60 0.34
CA LEU A 33 -1.76 -1.31 1.59
C LEU A 33 -3.19 -1.85 1.60
N PRO A 34 -3.48 -3.00 2.24
CA PRO A 34 -4.81 -3.57 2.39
C PRO A 34 -5.64 -2.80 3.43
N VAL A 35 -5.53 -1.46 3.42
CA VAL A 35 -6.28 -0.56 4.29
C VAL A 35 -7.61 -0.20 3.64
N ARG A 36 -8.63 -0.01 4.47
CA ARG A 36 -9.99 0.36 4.03
C ARG A 36 -10.08 1.71 3.32
N TYR A 37 -9.10 2.58 3.54
CA TYR A 37 -9.07 3.94 3.02
C TYR A 37 -7.81 4.11 2.18
N ILE A 38 -7.94 3.79 0.90
CA ILE A 38 -6.88 3.97 -0.07
C ILE A 38 -7.30 5.03 -1.08
N GLU A 39 -6.39 5.96 -1.35
CA GLU A 39 -6.60 7.04 -2.31
C GLU A 39 -5.68 6.84 -3.51
N CYS A 40 -6.15 7.25 -4.68
CA CYS A 40 -5.37 7.18 -5.88
C CYS A 40 -4.24 8.22 -5.78
N PRO A 41 -2.96 7.84 -5.95
CA PRO A 41 -1.86 8.80 -5.90
C PRO A 41 -1.89 9.81 -7.06
N ALA A 42 -2.59 9.49 -8.16
CA ALA A 42 -2.67 10.35 -9.34
C ALA A 42 -3.80 11.39 -9.25
N CYS A 43 -5.01 10.98 -8.83
CA CYS A 43 -6.19 11.85 -8.85
C CYS A 43 -6.86 12.06 -7.49
N ARG A 44 -6.32 11.45 -6.41
CA ARG A 44 -6.88 11.46 -5.05
C ARG A 44 -8.31 10.95 -4.92
N SER A 45 -8.80 10.22 -5.92
CA SER A 45 -10.06 9.50 -5.83
C SER A 45 -9.95 8.29 -4.89
N THR A 46 -11.02 8.02 -4.16
CA THR A 46 -11.21 6.82 -3.34
C THR A 46 -11.88 5.67 -4.11
N ASN A 47 -12.22 5.87 -5.39
CA ASN A 47 -12.87 4.86 -6.23
C ASN A 47 -11.85 3.84 -6.76
N ILE A 48 -11.48 2.88 -5.90
CA ILE A 48 -10.34 1.98 -6.13
C ILE A 48 -10.82 0.53 -6.07
N SER A 49 -10.43 -0.25 -7.08
CA SER A 49 -10.69 -1.69 -7.13
C SER A 49 -9.39 -2.44 -6.91
N LYS A 50 -9.42 -3.45 -6.04
CA LYS A 50 -8.33 -4.43 -5.93
C LYS A 50 -8.33 -5.31 -7.17
N LEU A 51 -7.15 -5.55 -7.72
CA LEU A 51 -6.92 -6.54 -8.75
C LEU A 51 -6.66 -7.90 -8.07
N PRO A 52 -7.25 -8.99 -8.60
CA PRO A 52 -7.02 -10.34 -8.10
C PRO A 52 -5.61 -10.84 -8.37
#